data_AF-A0A437UI13-F1
#
_entry.id   AF-A0A437UI13-F1
#
_cell.length_a   1.000
_cell.length_b   1.000
_cell.length_c   1.000
_cell.angle_alpha   90.00
_cell.angle_beta   90.00
_cell.angle_gamma   90.00
#
_symmetry.space_group_name_H-M   'P 1'
#
loop_
_entity.id
_entity.type
_entity.pdbx_description
1 polymer ?
#
loop_
_entity_poly.entity_id
_entity_poly.type
_entity_poly.pdbx_seq_one_letter_code
_entity_poly.pdbx_strand_id
1 'polypeptide(L)'
;MIEHPIKMYIRRDLGITVEQFGKLAGIPQSTLATWIKRERRVEKLPIDFYSALATVRKHKIETVYGELLEWQQRYDRYKQESLQAIAVEQPLFSLSAEEGRTIYRIYRTNQMESQLLEPARRLRKAIDQLNAQAFIQVMIEIYGTVEVPMPTWIVKSFNKSELKEIGQAFYNELLIKG
;
A
#
# COMPACT_ATOMS: atom_id res chain seq x y z
N MET A 1 -8.02 -2.24 7.86
CA MET A 1 -7.14 -3.25 7.24
C MET A 1 -7.81 -4.60 7.39
N ILE A 2 -8.01 -5.34 6.30
CA ILE A 2 -8.60 -6.69 6.34
C ILE A 2 -7.48 -7.68 6.67
N GLU A 3 -7.59 -8.37 7.80
CA GLU A 3 -6.69 -9.48 8.15
C GLU A 3 -7.23 -10.80 7.59
N HIS A 4 -6.46 -11.88 7.78
CA HIS A 4 -6.86 -13.24 7.38
C HIS A 4 -8.30 -13.58 7.83
N PRO A 5 -9.12 -14.26 6.99
CA PRO A 5 -10.53 -14.54 7.26
C PRO A 5 -10.82 -15.16 8.63
N ILE A 6 -10.01 -16.14 9.06
CA ILE A 6 -10.08 -16.75 10.41
C ILE A 6 -10.03 -15.68 11.52
N LYS A 7 -9.10 -14.72 11.44
CA LYS A 7 -8.98 -13.66 12.44
C LYS A 7 -10.18 -12.73 12.41
N MET A 8 -10.60 -12.35 11.20
CA MET A 8 -11.71 -11.42 11.01
C MET A 8 -12.98 -12.00 11.61
N TYR A 9 -13.32 -13.25 11.26
CA TYR A 9 -14.51 -13.89 11.77
C TYR A 9 -14.52 -14.03 13.30
N ILE A 10 -13.41 -14.51 13.88
CA ILE A 10 -13.32 -14.69 15.33
C ILE A 10 -13.40 -13.34 16.07
N ARG A 11 -12.72 -12.30 15.58
CA ARG A 11 -12.67 -11.00 16.27
C ARG A 11 -13.91 -10.15 16.04
N ARG A 12 -14.47 -10.18 14.83
CA ARG A 12 -15.58 -9.31 14.42
C ARG A 12 -16.93 -9.95 14.67
N ASP A 13 -17.09 -11.22 14.32
CA ASP A 13 -18.41 -11.87 14.37
C ASP A 13 -18.62 -12.65 15.66
N LEU A 14 -17.57 -13.25 16.23
CA LEU A 14 -17.65 -13.89 17.55
C LEU A 14 -17.31 -12.94 18.71
N GLY A 15 -16.65 -11.81 18.43
CA GLY A 15 -16.30 -10.82 19.46
C GLY A 15 -15.25 -11.29 20.46
N ILE A 16 -14.47 -12.33 20.14
CA ILE A 16 -13.44 -12.92 21.02
C ILE A 16 -12.06 -12.89 20.35
N THR A 17 -11.01 -13.19 21.11
CA THR A 17 -9.67 -13.33 20.54
C THR A 17 -9.46 -14.71 19.92
N VAL A 18 -8.50 -14.81 18.99
CA VAL A 18 -8.10 -16.11 18.38
C VAL A 18 -7.59 -17.09 19.44
N GLU A 19 -6.94 -16.59 20.49
CA GLU A 19 -6.49 -17.40 21.61
C GLU A 19 -7.66 -17.97 22.43
N GLN A 20 -8.63 -17.11 22.77
CA GLN A 20 -9.86 -17.52 23.47
C GLN A 20 -10.63 -18.54 22.64
N PHE A 21 -10.77 -18.31 21.34
CA PHE A 21 -11.39 -19.28 20.44
C PHE A 21 -10.63 -20.61 20.43
N GLY A 22 -9.29 -20.61 20.31
CA GLY A 22 -8.50 -21.84 20.33
C GLY A 22 -8.71 -22.67 21.61
N LYS A 23 -8.79 -22.00 22.77
CA LYS A 23 -9.12 -22.63 24.05
C LYS A 23 -10.52 -23.25 24.06
N LEU A 24 -11.53 -22.53 23.59
CA LEU A 24 -12.92 -23.01 23.53
C LEU A 24 -13.12 -24.15 22.51
N ALA A 25 -12.41 -24.08 21.39
CA ALA A 25 -12.50 -25.03 20.29
C ALA A 25 -11.64 -26.30 20.51
N GLY A 26 -10.77 -26.31 21.53
CA GLY A 26 -9.78 -27.38 21.70
C GLY A 26 -8.72 -27.41 20.59
N ILE A 27 -8.56 -26.31 19.84
CA ILE A 27 -7.61 -26.22 18.73
C ILE A 27 -6.34 -25.54 19.23
N PRO A 28 -5.15 -26.17 19.13
CA PRO A 28 -3.91 -25.56 19.56
C PRO A 28 -3.69 -24.20 18.88
N GLN A 29 -3.32 -23.18 19.66
CA GLN A 29 -3.07 -21.84 19.14
C GLN A 29 -2.00 -21.83 18.04
N SER A 30 -0.99 -22.70 18.14
CA SER A 30 0.04 -22.92 17.12
C SER A 30 -0.54 -23.35 15.78
N THR A 31 -1.62 -24.13 15.79
CA THR A 31 -2.32 -24.60 14.58
C THR A 31 -3.06 -23.45 13.90
N LEU A 32 -3.85 -22.68 14.67
CA LEU A 32 -4.55 -21.49 14.16
C LEU A 32 -3.55 -20.46 13.62
N ALA A 33 -2.47 -20.21 14.36
CA ALA A 33 -1.40 -19.31 13.94
C ALA A 33 -0.74 -19.79 12.64
N THR A 34 -0.52 -21.10 12.49
CA THR A 34 0.04 -21.68 11.25
C THR A 34 -0.89 -21.49 10.06
N TRP A 35 -2.18 -21.75 10.23
CA TRP A 35 -3.16 -21.55 9.14
C TRP A 35 -3.23 -20.08 8.72
N ILE A 36 -3.24 -19.16 9.68
CA ILE A 36 -3.23 -17.73 9.39
C ILE A 36 -1.93 -17.30 8.72
N LYS A 37 -0.76 -17.73 9.24
CA LYS A 37 0.56 -17.34 8.72
C LYS A 37 0.81 -17.89 7.31
N ARG A 38 0.34 -19.10 7.03
CA ARG A 38 0.42 -19.73 5.69
C ARG A 38 -0.74 -19.36 4.78
N GLU A 39 -1.60 -18.45 5.23
CA GLU A 39 -2.76 -17.97 4.47
C GLU A 39 -3.62 -19.10 3.90
N ARG A 40 -3.84 -20.13 4.73
CA ARG A 40 -4.61 -21.29 4.33
C ARG A 40 -6.03 -20.84 4.04
N ARG A 41 -6.44 -21.01 2.78
CA ARG A 41 -7.79 -20.76 2.30
C ARG A 41 -8.83 -21.43 3.18
N VAL A 42 -9.93 -20.71 3.42
CA VAL A 42 -11.07 -21.19 4.20
C VAL A 42 -11.47 -22.57 3.73
N GLU A 43 -11.71 -22.77 2.44
CA GLU A 43 -12.16 -24.03 1.81
C GLU A 43 -11.27 -25.25 2.11
N LYS A 44 -10.03 -25.03 2.55
CA LYS A 44 -9.05 -26.09 2.84
C LYS A 44 -8.93 -26.39 4.33
N LEU A 45 -9.69 -25.73 5.20
CA LEU A 45 -9.63 -25.96 6.66
C LEU A 45 -10.35 -27.27 7.04
N PRO A 46 -9.92 -27.95 8.11
CA PRO A 46 -10.56 -29.17 8.59
C PRO A 46 -12.02 -28.94 9.02
N ILE A 47 -12.86 -29.97 8.88
CA ILE A 47 -14.29 -29.87 9.24
C ILE A 47 -14.51 -29.50 10.71
N ASP A 48 -13.65 -30.02 11.59
CA ASP A 48 -13.69 -29.77 13.03
C ASP A 48 -13.57 -28.28 13.38
N PHE A 49 -12.85 -27.50 12.57
CA PHE A 49 -12.75 -26.06 12.75
C PHE A 49 -14.09 -25.35 12.54
N TYR A 50 -14.83 -25.71 11.49
CA TYR A 50 -16.16 -25.13 11.26
C TYR A 50 -17.16 -25.60 12.31
N SER A 51 -17.09 -26.87 12.72
CA SER A 51 -17.91 -27.41 13.79
C SER A 51 -17.71 -26.64 15.11
N ALA A 52 -16.45 -26.34 15.46
CA ALA A 52 -16.13 -25.53 16.62
C ALA A 52 -16.66 -24.09 16.49
N LEU A 53 -16.50 -23.45 15.32
CA LEU A 53 -17.05 -22.12 15.07
C LEU A 53 -18.59 -22.09 15.18
N ALA A 54 -19.28 -23.09 14.61
CA ALA A 54 -20.73 -23.22 14.68
C ALA A 54 -21.21 -23.41 16.12
N THR A 55 -20.48 -24.21 16.91
CA THR A 55 -20.75 -24.43 18.33
C THR A 55 -20.62 -23.12 19.12
N VAL A 56 -19.50 -22.39 18.97
CA VAL A 56 -19.28 -21.13 19.69
C VAL A 56 -20.30 -20.08 19.28
N ARG A 57 -20.66 -20.01 17.99
CA ARG A 57 -21.64 -19.05 17.47
C ARG A 57 -23.09 -19.45 17.68
N LYS A 58 -23.36 -20.71 18.07
CA LYS A 58 -24.70 -21.31 18.15
C LYS A 58 -25.47 -21.24 16.83
N HIS A 59 -24.77 -21.50 15.72
CA HIS A 59 -25.32 -21.51 14.37
C HIS A 59 -25.03 -22.84 13.68
N LYS A 60 -25.71 -23.12 12.56
CA LYS A 60 -25.42 -24.28 11.73
C LYS A 60 -24.06 -24.13 11.05
N ILE A 61 -23.40 -25.26 10.81
CA ILE A 61 -22.10 -25.31 10.13
C ILE A 61 -22.20 -24.67 8.73
N GLU A 62 -23.30 -24.89 7.99
CA GLU A 62 -23.46 -24.32 6.65
C GLU A 62 -23.49 -22.78 6.69
N THR A 63 -24.19 -22.20 7.68
CA THR A 63 -24.28 -20.75 7.86
C THR A 63 -22.91 -20.16 8.17
N VAL A 64 -22.21 -20.75 9.14
CA VAL A 64 -20.86 -20.32 9.53
C VAL A 64 -19.88 -20.45 8.36
N TYR A 65 -19.96 -21.54 7.60
CA TYR A 65 -19.12 -21.74 6.44
C TYR A 65 -19.37 -20.69 5.36
N GLY A 66 -20.64 -20.40 5.04
CA GLY A 66 -21.02 -19.36 4.08
C GLY A 66 -20.47 -17.98 4.44
N GLU A 67 -20.62 -17.57 5.69
CA GLU A 67 -20.07 -16.29 6.15
C GLU A 67 -18.54 -16.25 6.15
N LEU A 68 -17.89 -17.38 6.48
CA LEU A 68 -16.43 -17.47 6.43
C LEU A 68 -15.93 -17.36 4.97
N LEU A 69 -16.69 -17.86 4.00
CA LEU A 69 -16.42 -17.67 2.58
C LEU A 69 -16.58 -16.21 2.16
N GLU A 70 -17.57 -15.48 2.68
CA GLU A 70 -17.69 -14.04 2.42
C GLU A 70 -16.45 -13.27 2.90
N TRP A 71 -15.92 -13.63 4.07
CA TRP A 71 -14.65 -13.06 4.54
C TRP A 71 -13.46 -13.44 3.65
N GLN A 72 -13.41 -14.67 3.14
CA GLN A 72 -12.40 -15.08 2.16
C GLN A 72 -12.47 -14.21 0.90
N GLN A 73 -13.67 -13.98 0.36
CA GLN A 73 -13.85 -13.14 -0.83
C GLN A 73 -13.42 -11.68 -0.58
N ARG A 74 -13.77 -11.11 0.57
CA ARG A 74 -13.33 -9.75 0.95
C ARG A 74 -11.81 -9.67 1.09
N TYR A 75 -11.19 -10.69 1.69
CA TYR A 75 -9.74 -10.76 1.83
C TYR A 75 -9.03 -10.91 0.48
N ASP A 76 -9.54 -11.77 -0.41
CA ASP A 76 -8.99 -11.96 -1.75
C ASP A 76 -9.08 -10.65 -2.56
N ARG A 77 -10.21 -9.94 -2.49
CA ARG A 77 -10.38 -8.62 -3.13
C ARG A 77 -9.40 -7.60 -2.59
N TYR A 78 -9.30 -7.45 -1.27
CA TYR A 78 -8.35 -6.52 -0.65
C TYR A 78 -6.91 -6.82 -1.04
N LYS A 79 -6.53 -8.10 -1.11
CA LYS A 79 -5.21 -8.50 -1.60
C LYS A 79 -5.00 -8.09 -3.05
N GLN A 80 -5.97 -8.37 -3.92
CA GLN A 80 -5.88 -7.99 -5.32
C GLN A 80 -5.77 -6.48 -5.50
N GLU A 81 -6.59 -5.70 -4.80
CA GLU A 81 -6.53 -4.23 -4.80
C GLU A 81 -5.17 -3.73 -4.28
N SER A 82 -4.64 -4.32 -3.21
CA SER A 82 -3.33 -3.95 -2.67
C SER A 82 -2.19 -4.29 -3.63
N LEU A 83 -2.26 -5.43 -4.32
CA LEU A 83 -1.29 -5.83 -5.33
C LEU A 83 -1.37 -4.92 -6.57
N GLN A 84 -2.58 -4.52 -6.96
CA GLN A 84 -2.79 -3.57 -8.05
C GLN A 84 -2.26 -2.18 -7.69
N ALA A 85 -2.46 -1.71 -6.46
CA ALA A 85 -1.88 -0.46 -5.98
C ALA A 85 -0.35 -0.49 -6.07
N ILE A 86 0.29 -1.55 -5.57
CA ILE A 86 1.75 -1.75 -5.67
C ILE A 86 2.19 -1.82 -7.15
N ALA A 87 1.44 -2.52 -7.99
CA ALA A 87 1.76 -2.66 -9.42
C ALA A 87 1.51 -1.38 -10.23
N VAL A 88 0.74 -0.41 -9.72
CA VAL A 88 0.58 0.93 -10.32
C VAL A 88 1.63 1.90 -9.77
N GLU A 89 2.00 1.77 -8.49
CA GLU A 89 3.06 2.55 -7.85
C GLU A 89 4.44 2.24 -8.46
N GLN A 90 4.75 0.99 -8.82
CA GLN A 90 6.02 0.61 -9.46
C GLN A 90 6.28 1.29 -10.83
N PRO A 91 5.31 1.32 -11.77
CA PRO A 91 5.39 2.13 -12.99
C PRO A 91 5.53 3.62 -12.73
N LEU A 92 4.82 4.18 -11.74
CA LEU A 92 4.90 5.60 -11.42
C LEU A 92 6.25 5.99 -10.81
N PHE A 93 6.82 5.15 -9.94
CA PHE A 93 8.15 5.35 -9.37
C PHE A 93 9.22 5.42 -10.46
N SER A 94 9.21 4.44 -11.38
CA SER A 94 10.17 4.40 -12.50
C SER A 94 10.01 5.59 -13.45
N LEU A 95 8.76 5.93 -13.82
CA LEU A 95 8.45 7.12 -14.60
C LEU A 95 8.94 8.41 -13.91
N SER A 96 8.76 8.51 -12.59
CA SER A 96 9.19 9.68 -11.81
C SER A 96 10.70 9.83 -11.74
N ALA A 97 11.42 8.71 -11.61
CA ALA A 97 12.87 8.68 -11.68
C ALA A 97 13.38 9.10 -13.07
N GLU A 98 12.78 8.57 -14.15
CA GLU A 98 13.13 8.96 -15.52
C GLU A 98 12.88 10.44 -15.80
N GLU A 99 11.78 10.97 -15.28
CA GLU A 99 11.46 12.38 -15.40
C GLU A 99 12.48 13.25 -14.65
N GLY A 100 12.86 12.87 -13.42
CA GLY A 100 13.90 13.55 -12.64
C GLY A 100 15.24 13.61 -13.39
N ARG A 101 15.66 12.49 -14.00
CA ARG A 101 16.86 12.43 -14.85
C ARG A 101 16.76 13.35 -16.07
N THR A 102 15.59 13.37 -16.71
CA THR A 102 15.36 14.15 -17.92
C THR A 102 15.45 15.64 -17.63
N ILE A 103 14.80 16.10 -16.55
CA ILE A 103 14.86 17.49 -16.10
C ILE A 103 16.29 17.89 -15.72
N TYR A 104 16.99 17.07 -14.92
CA TYR A 104 18.38 17.35 -14.59
C TYR A 104 19.27 17.48 -15.84
N ARG A 105 19.07 16.61 -16.84
CA ARG A 105 19.82 16.69 -18.11
C ARG A 105 19.58 18.01 -18.83
N ILE A 106 18.35 18.52 -18.85
CA ILE A 106 18.03 19.81 -19.48
C ILE A 106 18.73 20.96 -18.75
N TYR A 107 18.65 20.99 -17.42
CA TYR A 107 19.36 21.98 -16.60
C TYR A 107 20.87 21.95 -16.87
N ARG A 108 21.45 20.75 -16.98
CA ARG A 108 22.87 20.56 -17.30
C ARG A 108 23.23 21.03 -18.71
N THR A 109 22.43 20.67 -19.71
CA THR A 109 22.64 21.12 -21.10
C THR A 109 22.58 22.64 -21.22
N ASN A 110 21.71 23.28 -20.44
CA ASN A 110 21.55 24.73 -20.42
C ASN A 110 22.54 25.46 -19.50
N GLN A 111 23.42 24.74 -18.78
CA GLN A 111 24.37 25.29 -17.78
C GLN A 111 23.67 26.06 -16.64
N MET A 112 22.50 25.57 -16.22
CA MET A 112 21.63 26.21 -15.22
C MET A 112 21.58 25.44 -13.89
N GLU A 113 22.50 24.50 -13.63
CA GLU A 113 22.46 23.63 -12.45
C GLU A 113 22.45 24.39 -11.12
N SER A 114 23.08 25.57 -11.08
CA SER A 114 23.06 26.44 -9.90
C SER A 114 21.64 26.93 -9.55
N GLN A 115 20.80 27.14 -10.56
CA GLN A 115 19.40 27.57 -10.38
C GLN A 115 18.51 26.44 -9.83
N LEU A 116 18.97 25.19 -9.90
CA LEU A 116 18.23 24.02 -9.41
C LEU A 116 18.42 23.79 -7.89
N LEU A 117 19.46 24.36 -7.28
CA LEU A 117 19.83 24.08 -5.88
C LEU A 117 18.75 24.48 -4.87
N GLU A 118 18.23 25.71 -4.98
CA GLU A 118 17.20 26.23 -4.08
C GLU A 118 15.83 25.55 -4.29
N PRO A 119 15.34 25.38 -5.53
CA PRO A 119 14.16 24.56 -5.78
C PRO A 119 14.30 23.14 -5.25
N ALA A 120 15.44 22.48 -5.45
CA ALA A 120 15.62 21.10 -4.99
C ALA A 120 15.61 20.99 -3.45
N ARG A 121 16.18 21.96 -2.73
CA ARG A 121 16.07 22.03 -1.25
C ARG A 121 14.63 22.15 -0.78
N ARG A 122 13.84 23.01 -1.44
CA ARG A 122 12.41 23.17 -1.13
C ARG A 122 11.60 21.93 -1.51
N LEU A 123 11.95 21.27 -2.61
CA LEU A 123 11.36 20.01 -3.04
C LEU A 123 11.56 18.95 -1.96
N ARG A 124 12.79 18.81 -1.46
CA ARG A 124 13.11 17.87 -0.37
C ARG A 124 12.26 18.12 0.86
N LYS A 125 12.16 19.38 1.27
CA LYS A 125 11.34 19.78 2.42
C LYS A 125 9.87 19.46 2.22
N ALA A 126 9.33 19.69 1.02
CA ALA A 126 7.94 19.36 0.69
C ALA A 126 7.67 17.85 0.75
N ILE A 127 8.62 17.03 0.27
CA ILE A 127 8.55 15.56 0.34
C ILE A 127 8.59 15.08 1.79
N ASP A 128 9.55 15.55 2.58
CA ASP A 128 9.72 15.13 3.98
C ASP A 128 8.49 15.52 4.85
N GLN A 129 7.84 16.65 4.53
CA GLN A 129 6.64 17.14 5.21
C GLN A 129 5.32 16.57 4.64
N LEU A 130 5.38 15.78 3.57
CA LEU A 130 4.20 15.26 2.86
C LEU A 130 3.23 16.38 2.42
N ASN A 131 3.79 17.54 2.04
CA ASN A 131 3.02 18.73 1.67
C ASN A 131 2.84 18.80 0.15
N ALA A 132 1.70 18.30 -0.34
CA ALA A 132 1.37 18.25 -1.76
C ALA A 132 1.33 19.64 -2.43
N GLN A 133 0.83 20.66 -1.73
CA GLN A 133 0.74 22.00 -2.30
C GLN A 133 2.14 22.61 -2.49
N ALA A 134 3.01 22.50 -1.49
CA ALA A 134 4.39 22.95 -1.60
C ALA A 134 5.17 22.15 -2.65
N PHE A 135 4.92 20.84 -2.76
CA PHE A 135 5.51 19.98 -3.78
C PHE A 135 5.14 20.48 -5.18
N ILE A 136 3.84 20.65 -5.48
CA ILE A 136 3.37 21.13 -6.79
C ILE A 136 3.96 22.50 -7.13
N GLN A 137 4.01 23.42 -6.17
CA GLN A 137 4.60 24.75 -6.40
C GLN A 137 6.07 24.68 -6.82
N VAL A 138 6.86 23.84 -6.15
CA VAL A 138 8.27 23.65 -6.50
C VAL A 138 8.42 22.97 -7.86
N MET A 139 7.55 22.00 -8.18
CA MET A 139 7.55 21.37 -9.51
C MET A 139 7.23 22.38 -10.61
N ILE A 140 6.23 23.25 -10.44
CA ILE A 140 5.92 24.32 -11.40
C ILE A 140 7.14 25.20 -11.65
N GLU A 141 7.88 25.56 -10.59
CA GLU A 141 9.08 26.39 -10.72
C GLU A 141 10.22 25.68 -11.47
N ILE A 142 10.50 24.41 -11.13
CA ILE A 142 11.54 23.61 -11.78
C ILE A 142 11.24 23.49 -13.29
N TYR A 143 10.01 23.13 -13.65
CA TYR A 143 9.63 22.96 -15.05
C TYR A 143 9.54 24.30 -15.79
N GLY A 144 9.03 25.34 -15.12
CA GLY A 144 8.92 26.69 -15.68
C GLY A 144 10.27 27.31 -16.01
N THR A 145 11.30 27.04 -15.20
CA THR A 145 12.67 27.55 -15.42
C THR A 145 13.29 27.01 -16.71
N VAL A 146 13.00 25.77 -17.07
CA VAL A 146 13.50 25.13 -18.31
C VAL A 146 12.47 25.13 -19.45
N GLU A 147 11.34 25.83 -19.28
CA GLU A 147 10.26 25.97 -20.26
C GLU A 147 9.69 24.62 -20.79
N VAL A 148 9.70 23.58 -19.96
CA VAL A 148 9.17 22.26 -20.32
C VAL A 148 7.78 22.07 -19.71
N PRO A 149 6.80 21.51 -20.45
CA PRO A 149 5.50 21.20 -19.90
C PRO A 149 5.60 20.15 -18.81
N MET A 150 5.01 20.42 -17.65
CA MET A 150 4.95 19.46 -16.55
C MET A 150 4.00 18.29 -16.89
N PRO A 151 4.44 17.03 -16.72
CA PRO A 151 3.59 15.87 -16.91
C PRO A 151 2.31 15.91 -16.08
N THR A 152 1.18 15.54 -16.69
CA THR A 152 -0.13 15.61 -16.03
C THR A 152 -0.27 14.67 -14.83
N TRP A 153 0.52 13.61 -14.77
CA TRP A 153 0.50 12.66 -13.65
C TRP A 153 1.07 13.28 -12.36
N ILE A 154 1.93 14.29 -12.45
CA ILE A 154 2.44 15.05 -11.30
C ILE A 154 1.31 15.87 -10.66
N VAL A 155 0.32 16.30 -11.44
CA VAL A 155 -0.81 17.11 -10.97
C VAL A 155 -1.94 16.25 -10.40
N LYS A 156 -2.11 15.03 -10.92
CA LYS A 156 -3.27 14.18 -10.65
C LYS A 156 -3.15 13.25 -9.44
N SER A 157 -1.94 12.97 -8.97
CA SER A 157 -1.70 11.82 -8.12
C SER A 157 -0.86 12.21 -6.93
N PHE A 158 -1.46 12.37 -5.75
CA PHE A 158 -0.76 12.26 -4.46
C PHE A 158 -1.74 11.97 -3.32
N ASN A 159 -1.90 10.70 -2.96
CA ASN A 159 -2.06 10.38 -1.54
C ASN A 159 -0.71 10.59 -0.82
N LYS A 160 -0.71 10.67 0.53
CA LYS A 160 0.52 10.96 1.30
C LYS A 160 1.65 9.94 1.06
N SER A 161 1.31 8.67 0.81
CA SER A 161 2.29 7.61 0.57
C SER A 161 2.95 7.78 -0.80
N GLU A 162 2.12 7.97 -1.82
CA GLU A 162 2.55 8.21 -3.21
C GLU A 162 3.49 9.42 -3.29
N LEU A 163 3.17 10.53 -2.62
CA LEU A 163 4.03 11.74 -2.65
C LEU A 163 5.43 11.45 -2.12
N LYS A 164 5.52 10.68 -1.04
CA LYS A 164 6.81 10.33 -0.45
C LYS A 164 7.63 9.50 -1.42
N GLU A 165 7.04 8.46 -1.99
CA GLU A 165 7.74 7.50 -2.84
C GLU A 165 8.10 8.09 -4.21
N ILE A 166 7.12 8.64 -4.91
CA ILE A 166 7.28 9.27 -6.23
C ILE A 166 8.16 10.53 -6.14
N GLY A 167 7.90 11.40 -5.16
CA GLY A 167 8.67 12.61 -4.97
C GLY A 167 10.14 12.30 -4.66
N GLN A 168 10.41 11.27 -3.84
CA GLN A 168 11.77 10.83 -3.55
C GLN A 168 12.46 10.25 -4.79
N ALA A 169 11.75 9.49 -5.63
CA ALA A 169 12.27 8.96 -6.88
C ALA A 169 12.73 10.07 -7.83
N PHE A 170 11.88 11.07 -8.05
CA PHE A 170 12.19 12.24 -8.86
C PHE A 170 13.38 13.03 -8.26
N TYR A 171 13.31 13.36 -6.96
CA TYR A 171 14.34 14.15 -6.28
C TYR A 171 15.73 13.48 -6.32
N ASN A 172 15.79 12.15 -6.14
CA ASN A 172 17.07 11.43 -6.17
C ASN A 172 17.77 11.61 -7.52
N GLU A 173 17.01 11.49 -8.61
CA GLU A 173 17.55 11.63 -9.96
C GLU A 173 17.77 13.10 -10.36
N LEU A 174 17.08 14.03 -9.71
CA LEU A 174 17.25 15.46 -9.91
C LEU A 174 18.60 15.97 -9.39
N LEU A 175 19.20 15.31 -8.40
CA LEU A 175 20.42 15.76 -7.72
C LEU A 175 21.58 14.74 -7.71
N ILE A 176 21.36 13.47 -8.11
CA ILE A 176 22.43 12.46 -8.12
C ILE A 176 22.94 12.21 -9.55
N LYS A 177 24.22 12.55 -9.71
CA LYS A 177 25.21 12.13 -10.73
C LYS A 177 24.95 12.50 -12.19
N GLY A 178 25.28 13.75 -12.49
CA GLY A 178 26.52 13.99 -13.26
C GLY A 178 27.74 13.85 -12.36
#